data_AF-A0A2A8H8S0-F1
#
_entry.id   AF-A0A2A8H8S0-F1
#
_cell.length_a   1.000
_cell.length_b   1.000
_cell.length_c   1.000
_cell.angle_alpha   90.00
_cell.angle_beta   90.00
_cell.angle_gamma   90.00
#
_symmetry.space_group_name_H-M   'P 1'
#
loop_
_entity.id
_entity.type
_entity.pdbx_description
1 polymer ?
#
loop_
_entity_poly.entity_id
_entity_poly.type
_entity_poly.pdbx_seq_one_letter_code
_entity_poly.pdbx_strand_id
1 'polypeptide(L)' 'MLDEKAAVAHAEKKGIEKGLKQGLEKGLEKGREEERTQIIQQMYDSGMTPQVIANIVKLAVEEVQRILRLS' A
#
# COMPACT_ATOMS: atom_id res chain seq x y z
N MET A 1 -2.78 44.15 4.35
CA MET A 1 -3.66 43.31 5.21
C MET A 1 -4.55 42.35 4.42
N LEU A 2 -5.16 42.73 3.29
CA LEU A 2 -5.96 41.80 2.47
C LEU A 2 -5.10 40.70 1.82
N ASP A 3 -3.89 41.03 1.37
CA ASP A 3 -2.99 40.09 0.70
C ASP A 3 -2.42 39.02 1.64
N GLU A 4 -2.13 39.37 2.89
CA GLU A 4 -1.61 38.43 3.90
C GLU A 4 -2.67 37.39 4.29
N LYS A 5 -3.92 37.81 4.49
CA LYS A 5 -5.02 36.88 4.80
C LYS A 5 -5.29 35.92 3.63
N ALA A 6 -5.22 36.41 2.39
CA ALA A 6 -5.37 35.59 1.20
C ALA A 6 -4.22 34.59 1.05
N ALA A 7 -2.98 35.02 1.31
CA ALA A 7 -1.80 34.15 1.27
C ALA A 7 -1.86 33.03 2.31
N VAL A 8 -2.27 33.36 3.55
CA VAL A 8 -2.45 32.37 4.63
C VAL A 8 -3.56 31.37 4.27
N ALA A 9 -4.74 31.84 3.83
CA ALA A 9 -5.83 30.96 3.43
C ALA A 9 -5.44 30.03 2.26
N HIS A 10 -4.67 30.54 1.30
CA HIS A 10 -4.13 29.73 0.20
C HIS A 10 -3.14 28.67 0.71
N ALA A 11 -2.24 29.05 1.62
CA ALA A 11 -1.27 28.14 2.22
C ALA A 11 -1.95 27.03 3.04
N GLU A 12 -2.97 27.37 3.85
CA GLU A 12 -3.76 26.41 4.63
C GLU A 12 -4.49 25.42 3.72
N LYS A 13 -5.20 25.92 2.69
CA LYS A 13 -5.88 25.07 1.70
C LYS A 13 -4.91 24.08 1.04
N LYS A 14 -3.75 24.59 0.59
CA LYS A 14 -2.71 23.77 -0.04
C LYS A 14 -2.09 22.76 0.94
N GLY A 15 -1.96 23.13 2.21
CA GLY A 15 -1.51 22.23 3.28
C GLY A 15 -2.47 21.07 3.50
N ILE A 16 -3.77 21.36 3.60
CA ILE A 16 -4.83 20.36 3.76
C ILE A 16 -4.90 19.43 2.54
N GLU A 17 -4.91 19.98 1.33
CA GLU A 17 -4.94 19.20 0.09
C GLU A 17 -3.75 18.24 -0.02
N LYS A 18 -2.54 18.73 0.31
CA LYS A 18 -1.33 17.89 0.32
C LYS A 18 -1.41 16.81 1.39
N GLY A 19 -1.82 17.17 2.61
CA GLY A 19 -1.94 16.23 3.72
C GLY A 19 -2.94 15.11 3.42
N LEU A 20 -4.11 15.47 2.88
CA LEU A 20 -5.14 14.51 2.48
C LEU A 20 -4.66 13.59 1.37
N LYS A 21 -4.04 14.15 0.32
CA LYS A 21 -3.49 13.35 -0.79
C LYS A 21 -2.45 12.34 -0.31
N GLN A 22 -1.49 12.79 0.51
CA GLN A 22 -0.44 11.92 1.05
C GLN A 22 -1.02 10.86 1.99
N GLY A 23 -2.01 11.21 2.82
CA GLY A 23 -2.67 10.26 3.72
C GLY A 23 -3.43 9.18 2.94
N LEU A 24 -4.19 9.58 1.91
CA LEU A 24 -4.95 8.65 1.08
C LEU A 24 -4.03 7.70 0.29
N GLU A 25 -2.98 8.22 -0.33
CA GLU A 25 -2.02 7.42 -1.09
C GLU A 25 -1.36 6.35 -0.21
N LYS A 26 -0.85 6.74 0.96
CA LYS A 26 -0.26 5.81 1.94
C LYS A 26 -1.27 4.78 2.44
N GLY A 27 -2.51 5.20 2.70
CA GLY A 27 -3.57 4.30 3.16
C GLY A 27 -3.94 3.24 2.11
N LEU A 28 -4.05 3.65 0.85
CA LEU A 28 -4.34 2.75 -0.27
C LEU A 28 -3.20 1.78 -0.55
N GLU A 29 -1.96 2.25 -0.52
CA GLU A 29 -0.77 1.40 -0.69
C GLU A 29 -0.69 0.33 0.40
N LYS A 30 -0.80 0.75 1.67
CA LYS A 30 -0.78 -0.16 2.81
C LYS A 30 -1.92 -1.19 2.75
N GLY A 31 -3.14 -0.76 2.39
CA GLY A 31 -4.27 -1.68 2.25
C GLY A 31 -4.04 -2.74 1.18
N ARG A 32 -3.45 -2.36 0.03
CA ARG A 32 -3.12 -3.30 -1.05
C ARG A 32 -2.03 -4.29 -0.64
N GLU A 33 -1.02 -3.85 0.12
CA GLU A 33 0.03 -4.74 0.62
C GLU A 33 -0.49 -5.75 1.65
N GLU A 34 -1.35 -5.29 2.57
CA GLU A 34 -1.98 -6.14 3.59
C GLU A 34 -2.89 -7.19 2.94
N GLU A 35 -3.75 -6.79 2.00
CA GLU A 35 -4.63 -7.70 1.25
C GLU A 35 -3.82 -8.75 0.49
N ARG A 36 -2.78 -8.32 -0.24
CA ARG A 36 -1.92 -9.22 -1.00
C ARG A 36 -1.22 -10.24 -0.10
N THR A 37 -0.74 -9.81 1.07
CA THR A 37 -0.11 -10.70 2.05
C THR A 37 -1.10 -11.74 2.57
N GLN A 38 -2.32 -11.33 2.92
CA GLN A 38 -3.36 -12.23 3.40
C GLN A 38 -3.74 -13.29 2.36
N ILE A 39 -3.89 -12.89 1.09
CA ILE A 39 -4.20 -13.81 -0.01
C ILE A 39 -3.08 -14.85 -0.18
N ILE A 40 -1.82 -14.42 -0.16
CA ILE A 40 -0.66 -15.31 -0.28
C ILE A 40 -0.64 -16.33 0.86
N GLN A 41 -0.88 -15.88 2.10
CA GLN A 41 -0.93 -16.76 3.27
C GLN A 41 -2.06 -17.79 3.14
N GLN A 42 -3.27 -17.36 2.77
CA GLN A 42 -4.42 -18.24 2.60
C GLN A 42 -4.18 -19.31 1.52
N MET A 43 -3.56 -18.93 0.39
CA MET A 43 -3.23 -19.89 -0.66
C MET A 43 -2.21 -20.93 -0.18
N TYR A 44 -1.21 -20.50 0.60
CA TYR A 44 -0.22 -21.40 1.17
C TYR A 44 -0.82 -22.33 2.22
N ASP A 45 -1.66 -21.81 3.12
CA ASP A 45 -2.38 -22.59 4.12
C ASP A 45 -3.33 -23.62 3.48
N SER A 46 -3.82 -23.33 2.26
CA SER A 46 -4.60 -24.26 1.44
C SER A 46 -3.76 -25.36 0.77
N GLY A 47 -2.45 -25.39 1.01
CA GLY A 47 -1.53 -26.41 0.51
C GLY A 47 -0.88 -26.09 -0.85
N MET A 48 -1.06 -24.87 -1.39
CA MET A 48 -0.38 -24.47 -2.62
C MET A 48 1.12 -24.24 -2.37
N THR A 49 1.95 -24.63 -3.34
CA THR A 49 3.39 -24.37 -3.24
C THR A 49 3.71 -22.90 -3.53
N PRO A 50 4.80 -22.34 -2.98
CA PRO A 50 5.22 -20.96 -3.27
C PRO A 50 5.36 -20.66 -4.77
N GLN A 51 5.78 -21.65 -5.56
CA GLN A 51 5.90 -21.54 -7.01
C GLN A 51 4.55 -21.33 -7.70
N VAL A 52 3.52 -22.07 -7.28
CA VAL A 52 2.16 -21.93 -7.83
C VAL A 52 1.56 -20.59 -7.43
N ILE A 53 1.72 -20.20 -6.16
CA ILE A 53 1.24 -18.93 -5.64
C ILE A 53 1.86 -17.78 -6.43
N ALA A 54 3.18 -17.76 -6.61
CA ALA A 54 3.90 -16.77 -7.39
C ALA A 54 3.34 -16.58 -8.81
N ASN A 55 2.98 -17.69 -9.46
CA ASN A 55 2.37 -17.67 -10.79
C ASN A 55 0.94 -17.08 -10.80
N ILE A 56 0.16 -17.30 -9.73
CA ILE A 56 -1.21 -16.78 -9.58
C ILE A 56 -1.16 -15.28 -9.28
N VAL A 57 -0.40 -14.87 -8.27
CA VAL A 57 -0.31 -13.47 -7.83
C VAL A 57 0.66 -12.63 -8.67
N LYS A 58 1.29 -13.22 -9.68
CA LYS A 58 2.22 -12.60 -10.63
C LYS A 58 3.42 -11.94 -9.96
N LEU A 59 4.07 -12.70 -9.07
CA LEU A 59 5.27 -12.29 -8.33
C LEU A 59 6.44 -13.21 -8.60
N ALA A 60 7.63 -12.73 -8.21
CA ALA A 60 8.79 -13.58 -8.04
C ALA A 60 8.55 -14.58 -6.88
N VAL A 61 9.09 -15.79 -7.02
CA VAL A 61 8.93 -16.84 -5.99
C VAL A 61 9.60 -16.43 -4.69
N GLU A 62 10.75 -15.75 -4.80
CA GLU A 62 11.51 -15.21 -3.68
C GLU A 62 10.69 -14.19 -2.88
N GLU A 63 9.85 -13.41 -3.56
CA GLU A 63 8.96 -12.45 -2.90
C GLU A 63 7.84 -13.16 -2.13
N VAL A 64 7.26 -14.20 -2.71
CA VAL A 64 6.28 -15.05 -2.02
C VAL A 64 6.92 -15.73 -0.81
N GLN A 65 8.14 -16.24 -0.94
CA GLN A 65 8.88 -16.86 0.16
C GLN A 65 9.19 -15.86 1.30
N ARG A 66 9.57 -14.62 0.96
CA ARG A 66 9.75 -13.55 1.95
C ARG A 66 8.47 -13.26 2.73
N ILE A 67 7.35 -13.14 2.02
CA ILE A 67 6.03 -12.88 2.63
C ILE A 67 5.64 -14.04 3.56
N LEU A 68 5.84 -15.28 3.12
CA LEU A 68 5.55 -16.49 3.90
C LEU A 68 6.60 -16.81 4.96
N ARG A 69 7.70 -16.04 5.06
CA ARG A 69 8.82 -16.27 5.99
C ARG A 69 9.44 -17.67 5.86
N LEU A 70 9.56 -18.17 4.63
CA LEU A 70 10.12 -19.49 4.31
C LEU A 70 11.64 -19.46 4.01
N SER A 71 12.22 -18.27 4.02
CA SER A 71 13.62 -17.96 3.72
C SER A 71 14.22 -17.07 4.79
#